data_AF-Q31AA7-F1
#
_entry.id   AF-Q31AA7-F1
#
_cell.length_a   1.000
_cell.length_b   1.000
_cell.length_c   1.000
_cell.angle_alpha   90.00
_cell.angle_beta   90.00
_cell.angle_gamma   90.00
#
_symmetry.space_group_name_H-M   'P 1'
#
loop_
_entity.id
_entity.type
_entity.pdbx_description
1 polymer ?
#
loop_
_entity_poly.entity_id
_entity_poly.type
_entity_poly.pdbx_seq_one_letter_code
_entity_poly.pdbx_strand_id
1 'polypeptide(L)' 'MLLQSFTNIIFFIMTPEAERFNGWAAMLGFVAAVGAYVTTGQIIPGWF' A
#
# COMPACT_ATOMS: atom_id res chain seq x y z
N MET A 1 -24.11 -21.31 -2.78
CA MET A 1 -24.33 -20.23 -3.78
C MET A 1 -23.91 -18.86 -3.26
N LEU A 2 -24.41 -18.38 -2.10
CA LEU A 2 -23.99 -17.09 -1.52
C LEU A 2 -22.50 -17.04 -1.10
N LEU A 3 -21.99 -18.11 -0.47
CA LEU A 3 -20.57 -18.20 -0.10
C LEU A 3 -19.65 -18.14 -1.33
N GLN A 4 -20.05 -18.81 -2.42
CA GLN A 4 -19.31 -18.77 -3.66
C GLN A 4 -19.35 -17.37 -4.30
N SER A 5 -20.48 -16.66 -4.23
CA SER A 5 -20.56 -15.26 -4.67
C SER A 5 -19.59 -14.36 -3.89
N PHE A 6 -19.43 -14.59 -2.58
CA PHE A 6 -18.51 -13.83 -1.75
C PHE A 6 -17.04 -14.09 -2.11
N THR A 7 -16.64 -15.36 -2.30
CA THR A 7 -15.27 -15.70 -2.70
C THR A 7 -14.91 -15.10 -4.08
N ASN A 8 -15.85 -15.07 -5.02
CA ASN A 8 -15.62 -14.44 -6.34
C ASN A 8 -15.37 -12.94 -6.24
N ILE A 9 -16.01 -12.23 -5.30
CA ILE A 9 -15.78 -10.79 -5.07
C ILE A 9 -14.36 -10.56 -4.55
N ILE A 10 -13.89 -11.38 -3.59
CA ILE A 10 -12.53 -11.27 -3.04
C ILE A 10 -11.47 -11.48 -4.13
N PHE A 11 -11.66 -12.49 -4.98
CA PHE A 11 -10.75 -12.75 -6.09
C PHE A 11 -10.70 -11.59 -7.10
N PHE A 12 -11.84 -10.92 -7.33
CA PHE A 12 -11.89 -9.75 -8.21
C PHE A 12 -11.13 -8.53 -7.66
N ILE A 13 -11.08 -8.36 -6.33
CA ILE A 13 -10.36 -7.22 -5.71
C ILE A 13 -8.87 -7.52 -5.48
N MET A 14 -8.50 -8.76 -5.19
CA MET A 14 -7.12 -9.20 -4.96
C MET A 14 -6.55 -9.85 -6.22
N THR A 15 -6.49 -9.09 -7.30
CA THR A 15 -5.80 -9.55 -8.52
C THR A 15 -4.29 -9.52 -8.31
N PRO A 16 -3.52 -10.41 -8.97
CA PRO A 16 -2.05 -10.37 -8.92
C PRO A 16 -1.46 -9.01 -9.33
N GLU A 17 -2.13 -8.27 -10.21
CA GLU A 17 -1.78 -6.91 -10.59
C GLU A 17 -1.99 -5.93 -9.43
N ALA A 18 -3.12 -6.02 -8.72
CA ALA A 18 -3.42 -5.18 -7.57
C ALA A 18 -2.43 -5.43 -6.42
N GLU A 19 -2.08 -6.68 -6.15
CA GLU A 19 -1.07 -7.03 -5.15
C GLU A 19 0.31 -6.46 -5.50
N ARG A 20 0.74 -6.59 -6.77
CA ARG A 20 2.00 -6.00 -7.26
C ARG A 20 2.00 -4.49 -7.14
N PHE A 21 0.92 -3.83 -7.54
CA PHE A 21 0.81 -2.38 -7.47
C PHE A 21 0.81 -1.87 -6.02
N ASN A 22 0.06 -2.53 -5.14
CA ASN A 22 0.06 -2.22 -3.70
C ASN A 22 1.46 -2.39 -3.10
N GLY A 23 2.18 -3.45 -3.49
CA GLY A 23 3.58 -3.66 -3.11
C GLY A 23 4.50 -2.51 -3.55
N TRP A 24 4.40 -2.05 -4.80
CA TRP A 24 5.18 -0.92 -5.30
C TRP A 24 4.84 0.39 -4.57
N ALA A 25 3.55 0.67 -4.36
CA ALA A 25 3.11 1.85 -3.63
C ALA A 25 3.67 1.85 -2.19
N ALA A 26 3.65 0.69 -1.51
CA ALA A 26 4.24 0.54 -0.19
C ALA A 26 5.76 0.77 -0.19
N MET A 27 6.49 0.25 -1.18
CA MET A 27 7.94 0.47 -1.30
C MET A 27 8.28 1.95 -1.54
N LEU A 28 7.51 2.64 -2.40
CA LEU A 28 7.67 4.08 -2.61
C LEU A 28 7.40 4.88 -1.34
N GLY A 29 6.33 4.54 -0.60
CA GLY A 29 6.02 5.15 0.69
C GLY A 29 7.13 4.94 1.72
N PHE A 30 7.71 3.73 1.78
CA PHE A 30 8.83 3.43 2.66
C PHE A 30 10.07 4.27 2.31
N VAL A 31 10.47 4.32 1.04
CA VAL A 31 11.62 5.11 0.61
C VAL A 31 11.39 6.61 0.89
N ALA A 32 10.18 7.10 0.64
CA ALA A 32 9.81 8.48 0.94
C ALA A 32 9.88 8.77 2.44
N ALA A 33 9.38 7.88 3.30
CA ALA A 33 9.44 8.03 4.76
C ALA A 33 10.88 8.04 5.29
N VAL A 34 11.74 7.15 4.77
CA VAL A 34 13.17 7.16 5.11
C VAL A 34 13.83 8.46 4.64
N GLY A 35 13.57 8.88 3.40
CA GLY A 35 14.10 10.13 2.84
C GLY A 35 13.67 11.36 3.64
N ALA A 36 12.41 11.41 4.06
CA ALA A 36 11.88 12.48 4.92
C ALA A 36 12.64 12.53 6.25
N TYR A 37 12.85 11.39 6.91
CA TYR A 37 13.57 11.35 8.17
C TYR A 37 15.04 11.76 8.02
N VAL A 38 15.72 11.29 6.98
CA VAL A 38 17.13 11.64 6.73
C VAL A 38 17.30 13.14 6.46
N THR A 39 16.35 13.76 5.76
CA THR A 39 16.47 15.16 5.33
C THR A 39 15.93 16.16 6.35
N THR A 40 14.89 15.80 7.10
CA THR A 40 14.17 16.71 8.01
C THR A 40 14.28 16.32 9.48
N GLY A 41 14.78 15.13 9.79
CA GLY A 41 14.72 14.54 11.13
C GLY A 41 13.33 14.06 11.54
N GLN A 42 12.32 14.12 10.65
CA GLN A 42 10.93 13.78 10.92
C GLN A 42 10.41 12.78 9.87
N ILE A 43 9.62 11.80 10.31
CA ILE A 43 8.99 10.82 9.40
C ILE A 43 7.87 11.47 8.58
N ILE A 44 7.12 12.41 9.19
CA ILE A 44 6.10 13.23 8.53
C ILE A 44 6.44 14.71 8.81
N PRO A 45 7.18 15.38 7.92
CA PRO A 45 7.61 16.74 8.15
C PRO A 45 6.42 17.72 8.10
N GLY A 46 6.41 18.71 9.00
CA GLY A 46 5.42 19.80 9.01
C GLY A 46 4.04 19.46 9.57
N TRP A 47 3.90 18.32 10.26
CA TRP A 47 2.66 17.92 10.95
C TRP A 47 2.54 18.48 12.38
N PHE A 48 3.51 19.30 12.83
CA PHE A 48 3.46 20.13 14.05
C PHE A 48 4.20 21.44 13.87
#